data_AF-Q5MIR9-F1
#
_entry.id   AF-Q5MIR9-F1
#
_cell.length_a   1.000
_cell.length_b   1.000
_cell.length_c   1.000
_cell.angle_alpha   90.00
_cell.angle_beta   90.00
_cell.angle_gamma   90.00
#
_symmetry.space_group_name_H-M   'P 1'
#
loop_
_entity.id
_entity.type
_entity.pdbx_description
1 polymer ?
#
loop_
_entity_poly.entity_id
_entity_poly.type
_entity_poly.pdbx_seq_one_letter_code
_entity_poly.pdbx_strand_id
1 'polypeptide(L)'
;MDFHTNKRIVEEVAIIPTKPLRNKIAGFVTHLMKRLRHSQVRGISIKLQEEERERRDNYVPEVSALEQDIIEVDPETKEMLKQLDFNNIVVQVTNPSAQGYSRRN
;
A
#
# COMPACT_ATOMS: atom_id res chain seq x y z
N MET A 1 16.70 -10.35 -19.35
CA MET A 1 16.53 -11.74 -18.87
C MET A 1 16.37 -12.64 -20.07
N ASP A 2 17.26 -13.62 -20.18
CA ASP A 2 17.42 -14.52 -21.32
C ASP A 2 16.61 -15.83 -21.12
N PHE A 3 16.01 -16.35 -22.20
CA PHE A 3 15.22 -17.57 -22.19
C PHE A 3 16.07 -18.82 -22.02
N HIS A 4 17.26 -18.87 -22.65
CA HIS A 4 18.11 -20.06 -22.59
C HIS A 4 18.65 -20.29 -21.20
N THR A 5 18.99 -19.22 -20.49
CA THR A 5 19.38 -19.24 -19.07
C THR A 5 18.25 -19.78 -18.19
N ASN A 6 17.05 -19.20 -18.27
CA ASN A 6 15.91 -19.64 -17.45
C ASN A 6 15.48 -21.09 -17.76
N LYS A 7 15.63 -21.54 -19.01
CA LYS A 7 15.36 -22.92 -19.40
C LYS A 7 16.27 -23.93 -18.69
N ARG A 8 17.55 -23.61 -18.49
CA ARG A 8 18.50 -24.46 -17.75
C ARG A 8 18.17 -24.48 -16.26
N ILE A 9 17.91 -23.32 -15.67
CA ILE A 9 17.53 -23.20 -14.26
C ILE A 9 16.27 -24.01 -13.93
N VAL A 10 15.24 -23.92 -14.78
CA VAL A 10 13.98 -24.68 -14.59
C VAL A 10 14.20 -26.20 -14.61
N GLU A 11 15.20 -26.67 -15.37
CA GLU A 11 15.56 -28.09 -15.46
C GLU A 11 16.35 -28.58 -14.23
N GLU A 12 17.10 -27.69 -13.58
CA GLU A 12 17.82 -27.98 -12.33
C GLU A 12 16.88 -27.95 -11.10
N VAL A 13 15.90 -27.05 -11.10
CA VAL A 13 15.00 -26.83 -9.94
C VAL A 13 13.84 -27.83 -9.90
N ALA A 14 13.35 -28.30 -11.06
CA ALA A 14 12.16 -29.14 -11.14
C ALA A 14 12.30 -30.28 -12.16
N ILE A 15 11.79 -31.46 -11.81
CA ILE A 15 11.73 -32.61 -12.72
C ILE A 15 10.53 -32.41 -13.66
N ILE A 16 10.80 -32.11 -14.94
CA ILE A 16 9.76 -31.89 -15.95
C ILE A 16 9.87 -32.98 -17.03
N PRO A 17 8.80 -33.75 -17.27
CA PRO A 17 8.88 -34.98 -18.09
C PRO A 17 9.01 -34.71 -19.59
N THR A 18 8.57 -33.54 -20.10
CA THR A 18 8.55 -33.28 -21.54
C THR A 18 9.18 -31.94 -21.92
N LYS A 19 9.91 -31.93 -23.04
CA LYS A 19 10.56 -30.73 -23.61
C LYS A 19 9.58 -29.58 -23.92
N PRO A 20 8.38 -29.82 -24.52
CA PRO A 20 7.43 -28.74 -24.77
C PRO A 20 6.91 -28.09 -23.48
N LEU A 21 6.67 -28.89 -22.43
CA LEU A 21 6.22 -28.37 -21.14
C LEU A 21 7.30 -27.52 -20.48
N ARG A 22 8.56 -28.00 -20.45
CA ARG A 22 9.70 -27.22 -19.95
C ARG A 22 9.81 -25.88 -20.65
N ASN A 23 9.70 -25.87 -21.98
CA ASN A 23 9.80 -24.63 -22.76
C ASN A 23 8.66 -23.66 -22.47
N LYS A 24 7.42 -24.14 -22.26
CA LYS A 24 6.29 -23.30 -21.85
C LYS A 24 6.49 -22.69 -20.47
N ILE A 25 6.98 -23.47 -19.50
CA ILE A 25 7.28 -23.00 -18.14
C ILE A 25 8.38 -21.95 -18.19
N ALA A 26 9.51 -22.24 -18.84
CA ALA A 26 10.61 -21.29 -19.00
C ALA A 26 10.15 -20.00 -19.72
N GLY A 27 9.29 -20.11 -20.73
CA GLY A 27 8.69 -18.98 -21.42
C GLY A 27 7.85 -18.10 -20.48
N PHE A 28 6.96 -18.71 -19.69
CA PHE A 28 6.16 -17.98 -18.72
C PHE A 28 7.02 -17.32 -17.65
N VAL A 29 8.04 -18.01 -17.13
CA VAL A 29 9.02 -17.44 -16.17
C VAL A 29 9.73 -16.23 -16.77
N THR A 30 10.17 -16.27 -18.03
CA THR A 30 10.81 -15.11 -18.67
C THR A 30 9.86 -13.92 -18.83
N HIS A 31 8.60 -14.19 -19.17
CA HIS A 31 7.57 -13.15 -19.29
C HIS A 31 7.29 -12.51 -17.92
N LEU A 32 7.18 -13.34 -16.88
CA LEU A 32 6.91 -12.89 -15.53
C LEU A 32 8.08 -12.09 -14.94
N MET A 33 9.32 -12.55 -15.13
CA MET A 33 10.52 -11.82 -14.70
C MET A 33 10.63 -10.45 -15.38
N LYS A 34 10.18 -10.31 -16.63
CA LYS A 34 10.12 -8.99 -17.30
C LYS A 34 9.12 -8.06 -16.61
N ARG A 35 7.97 -8.57 -16.17
CA ARG A 35 6.95 -7.78 -15.45
C ARG A 35 7.39 -7.37 -14.04
N LEU A 36 8.01 -8.31 -13.31
CA LEU A 36 8.51 -8.08 -11.96
C LEU A 36 9.55 -6.96 -11.86
N ARG A 37 10.33 -6.72 -12.92
CA ARG A 37 11.28 -5.59 -12.97
C ARG A 37 10.61 -4.21 -12.91
N HIS A 38 9.37 -4.10 -13.38
CA HIS A 38 8.64 -2.84 -13.42
C HIS A 38 7.74 -2.66 -12.20
N SER A 39 7.06 -3.71 -11.77
CA SER A 39 6.17 -3.65 -10.62
C SER A 39 5.93 -5.02 -9.98
N GLN A 40 5.38 -5.00 -8.77
CA GLN A 40 4.86 -6.21 -8.12
C GLN A 40 3.77 -6.86 -8.98
N VAL A 41 3.80 -8.20 -9.07
CA VAL A 41 2.82 -8.96 -9.84
C VAL A 41 1.87 -9.67 -8.88
N ARG A 42 0.56 -9.53 -9.11
CA ARG A 42 -0.48 -10.17 -8.28
C ARG A 42 -0.27 -11.70 -8.23
N GLY A 43 -0.38 -12.27 -7.03
CA GLY A 43 -0.31 -13.71 -6.80
C GLY A 43 1.11 -14.28 -6.74
N ILE A 44 2.13 -13.43 -6.73
CA ILE A 44 3.53 -13.81 -6.54
C ILE A 44 4.09 -12.97 -5.42
N SER A 45 4.65 -13.64 -4.41
CA SER A 45 5.41 -13.00 -3.36
C SER A 45 6.87 -13.36 -3.53
N ILE A 46 7.72 -12.34 -3.51
CA ILE A 46 9.17 -12.49 -3.44
C ILE A 46 9.61 -11.91 -2.11
N LYS A 47 10.54 -12.57 -1.43
CA LYS A 47 11.06 -12.14 -0.12
C LYS A 47 11.44 -10.66 -0.08
N LEU A 48 12.10 -10.15 -1.13
CA LEU A 48 12.44 -8.73 -1.25
C LEU A 48 11.21 -7.79 -1.24
N GLN A 49 10.10 -8.20 -1.85
CA GLN A 49 8.86 -7.42 -1.85
C GLN A 49 8.17 -7.44 -0.49
N GLU A 50 8.26 -8.57 0.22
CA GLU A 50 7.76 -8.71 1.59
C GLU A 50 8.56 -7.81 2.55
N GLU A 51 9.89 -7.84 2.48
CA GLU A 51 10.77 -6.96 3.28
C GLU A 51 10.52 -5.47 2.99
N GLU A 52 10.35 -5.08 1.72
CA GLU A 52 10.03 -3.70 1.35
C GLU A 52 8.62 -3.28 1.80
N ARG A 53 7.69 -4.24 1.84
CA ARG A 53 6.35 -3.99 2.36
C ARG A 53 6.39 -3.80 3.88
N GLU A 54 7.11 -4.65 4.61
CA GLU A 54 7.31 -4.51 6.05
C GLU A 54 7.99 -3.18 6.41
N ARG A 55 8.99 -2.74 5.64
CA ARG A 55 9.64 -1.43 5.87
C ARG A 55 8.65 -0.27 5.68
N ARG A 56 7.78 -0.34 4.67
CA ARG A 56 6.76 0.69 4.41
C ARG A 56 5.65 0.67 5.44
N ASP A 57 5.19 -0.51 5.84
CA ASP A 57 4.12 -0.67 6.82
C ASP A 57 4.59 -0.24 8.22
N ASN A 58 5.86 -0.45 8.55
CA ASN A 58 6.49 -0.01 9.81
C ASN A 58 7.01 1.44 9.77
N TYR A 59 6.81 2.18 8.68
CA TYR A 59 7.26 3.56 8.60
C TYR A 59 6.40 4.45 9.49
N VAL A 60 6.99 4.96 10.56
CA VAL A 60 6.40 5.98 11.42
C VAL A 60 7.05 7.33 11.06
N PRO A 61 6.27 8.34 10.65
CA PRO A 61 6.82 9.67 10.36
C PRO A 61 7.33 10.35 11.63
N GLU A 62 8.27 11.29 11.49
CA GLU A 62 8.84 12.02 12.62
C GLU A 62 7.81 12.88 13.36
N VAL A 63 6.86 13.46 12.63
CA VAL A 63 5.76 14.26 13.18
C VAL A 63 4.46 13.50 12.98
N SER A 64 3.68 13.38 14.05
CA SER A 64 2.36 12.77 13.98
C SER A 64 1.41 13.69 13.22
N ALA A 65 0.65 13.16 12.26
CA ALA A 65 -0.38 13.95 11.57
C ALA A 65 -1.47 14.48 12.53
N LEU A 66 -1.59 13.88 13.72
CA LEU A 66 -2.49 14.29 14.80
C LEU A 66 -1.93 15.43 15.66
N GLU A 67 -0.62 15.65 15.63
CA GLU A 67 0.03 16.72 16.37
C GLU A 67 -0.10 18.01 15.56
N GLN A 68 -1.28 18.62 15.68
CA GLN A 68 -1.57 19.93 15.11
C GLN A 68 -1.69 20.93 16.25
N ASP A 69 -1.02 22.08 16.11
CA ASP A 69 -1.08 23.18 17.08
C ASP A 69 -2.52 23.72 17.26
N ILE A 70 -3.36 23.54 16.25
CA ILE A 70 -4.72 24.06 16.19
C ILE A 70 -5.67 22.93 15.81
N ILE A 71 -6.58 22.59 16.73
CA ILE A 71 -7.68 21.65 16.48
C ILE A 71 -8.93 22.48 16.17
N GLU A 72 -9.39 22.41 14.92
CA GLU A 72 -10.64 23.04 14.49
C GLU A 72 -11.84 22.18 14.88
N VAL A 73 -12.81 22.78 15.58
CA VAL A 73 -14.04 22.10 16.02
C VAL A 73 -15.27 22.93 15.70
N ASP A 74 -16.37 22.24 15.42
CA ASP A 74 -17.67 22.88 15.31
C ASP A 74 -18.19 23.37 16.68
N PRO A 75 -19.12 24.34 16.71
CA PRO A 75 -19.71 24.85 17.96
C PRO A 75 -20.39 23.77 18.79
N GLU A 76 -21.12 22.84 18.15
CA GLU A 76 -21.82 21.74 18.83
C GLU A 76 -20.84 20.76 19.48
N THR A 77 -19.74 20.44 18.79
CA THR A 77 -18.68 19.56 19.31
C THR A 77 -17.97 20.19 20.51
N LYS A 78 -17.83 21.52 20.56
CA LYS A 78 -17.29 22.23 21.74
C LYS A 78 -18.22 22.13 22.95
N GLU A 79 -19.53 22.17 22.76
CA GLU A 79 -20.49 21.97 23.85
C GLU A 79 -20.44 20.53 24.37
N MET A 80 -20.29 19.55 23.49
CA MET A 80 -20.07 18.16 23.87
C MET A 80 -18.79 18.00 24.71
N LEU A 81 -17.67 18.60 24.30
CA LEU A 81 -16.42 18.56 25.08
C LEU A 81 -16.59 19.15 26.49
N LYS A 82 -17.42 20.19 26.62
CA LYS A 82 -17.75 20.82 27.91
C LYS A 82 -18.59 19.91 28.81
N GLN A 83 -19.52 19.14 28.24
CA GLN A 83 -20.35 18.17 28.99
C GLN A 83 -19.56 16.95 29.45
N LEU A 84 -18.51 16.58 28.71
CA LEU A 84 -17.60 15.49 29.04
C LEU A 84 -16.43 15.92 29.95
N ASP A 85 -16.47 17.16 30.48
CA ASP A 85 -15.44 17.76 31.34
C ASP A 85 -14.04 17.90 30.71
N PHE A 86 -13.92 17.89 29.38
CA PHE A 86 -12.65 18.09 28.65
C PHE A 86 -12.34 19.58 28.37
N ASN A 87 -12.52 20.44 29.37
CA ASN A 87 -12.38 21.90 29.23
C ASN A 87 -10.93 22.40 29.00
N ASN A 88 -9.93 21.56 29.24
CA ASN A 88 -8.51 21.93 29.17
C ASN A 88 -7.90 21.77 27.77
N ILE A 89 -8.65 21.28 26.79
CA ILE A 89 -8.16 21.09 25.41
C ILE A 89 -8.32 22.40 24.65
N VAL A 90 -7.22 22.92 24.09
CA VAL A 90 -7.22 24.14 23.28
C VAL A 90 -7.78 23.81 21.89
N VAL A 91 -8.98 24.31 21.60
CA VAL A 91 -9.68 24.10 20.32
C VAL A 91 -10.11 25.44 19.72
N GLN A 92 -9.99 25.58 18.41
CA GLN A 92 -10.50 26.74 17.66
C GLN A 92 -11.87 26.41 17.07
N VAL A 93 -12.85 27.28 17.32
CA VAL A 93 -14.20 27.08 16.78
C VAL A 93 -14.26 27.63 15.37
N THR A 94 -14.59 26.78 14.41
CA THR A 94 -14.88 27.19 13.04
C THR A 94 -16.39 27.16 12.80
N ASN A 95 -16.89 28.10 12.00
CA ASN A 95 -18.30 28.07 11.61
C ASN A 95 -18.48 27.04 10.50
N PRO A 96 -19.54 26.20 10.56
CA PRO A 96 -19.78 25.23 9.51
C PRO A 96 -19.92 25.95 8.16
N SER A 97 -19.06 25.61 7.21
CA SER A 97 -19.22 26.05 5.84
C SER A 97 -20.48 25.39 5.28
N ALA A 98 -21.40 26.19 4.75
CA ALA A 98 -22.54 25.69 3.98
C ALA A 98 -22.04 25.17 2.62
N GLN A 99 -21.21 24.13 2.62
CA GLN A 99 -20.88 23.38 1.42
C GLN A 99 -22.09 22.51 1.08
N GLY A 100 -23.05 23.13 0.41
CA GLY A 100 -24.12 22.43 -0.27
C GLY A 100 -23.50 21.34 -1.14
N TYR A 101 -23.91 20.10 -0.91
CA TYR A 101 -23.57 18.98 -1.78
C TYR A 101 -23.94 19.36 -3.21
N SER A 102 -22.94 19.69 -4.03
CA SER A 102 -23.16 19.94 -5.45
C SER A 102 -23.61 18.63 -6.07
N ARG A 103 -24.92 18.48 -6.27
CA ARG A 103 -25.51 17.37 -7.02
C ARG A 103 -24.86 17.36 -8.40
N ARG A 104 -24.01 16.36 -8.63
CA ARG A 104 -23.51 16.07 -9.98
C ARG A 104 -24.68 15.43 -10.74
N ASN A 105 -25.13 16.10 -11.79
CA ASN A 105 -26.01 15.53 -12.80
C ASN A 105 -25.28 14.49 -13.63
#